data_AF-A0A6P2N7Q6-F1
#
_entry.id   AF-A0A6P2N7Q6-F1
#
_cell.length_a   1.000
_cell.length_b   1.000
_cell.length_c   1.000
_cell.angle_alpha   90.00
_cell.angle_beta   90.00
_cell.angle_gamma   90.00
#
_symmetry.space_group_name_H-M   'P 1'
#
loop_
_entity.id
_entity.type
_entity.pdbx_description
1 polymer ?
#
loop_
_entity_poly.entity_id
_entity_poly.type
_entity_poly.pdbx_seq_one_letter_code
_entity_poly.pdbx_strand_id
1 'polypeptide(L)'
;MSTQAIQAAAQHLIHAAHGPETADVPRCNTLDAQKRLNAFYLRELAPPSAYDTIPQPSEYDEIVALESEWNLHEESRLDLSGLPENAEQLEEWYYTLRRTNREAVAPFFRFLAEEASLEQLAFYVCLEAQVDGRFDDTIALSQIGMLGDMKLAVAENFWDEMGLGELEGMHTLLFGKAEPHFRQYLQRFDPSILSSALALKNGNLLSMYALRRWYVVRLLGTLTLLEDTVPYRFSKMVKGMRRHQVPEEVIAYHVLHTKIDVVHGNSLVKRVLLPLATQNPAAIRDICIGCLIRFNVEKDYYEGAGQVMENMRQSLQ
;
A
#
# COMPACT_ATOMS: atom_id res chain seq x y z
N MET A 1 13.58 -18.23 35.93
CA MET A 1 13.76 -18.87 34.60
C MET A 1 15.20 -18.63 34.16
N SER A 2 15.89 -19.65 33.64
CA SER A 2 17.31 -19.54 33.29
C SER A 2 17.50 -18.63 32.06
N THR A 3 18.65 -17.95 31.99
CA THR A 3 19.04 -17.05 30.89
C THR A 3 18.97 -17.75 29.52
N GLN A 4 19.16 -19.07 29.47
CA GLN A 4 19.01 -19.90 28.27
C GLN A 4 17.54 -20.06 27.81
N ALA A 5 16.57 -20.10 28.74
CA ALA A 5 15.15 -20.18 28.38
C ALA A 5 14.64 -18.86 27.78
N ILE A 6 15.21 -17.73 28.23
CA ILE A 6 14.90 -16.40 27.70
C ILE A 6 15.52 -16.22 26.30
N GLN A 7 16.75 -16.70 26.08
CA GLN A 7 17.39 -16.69 24.75
C GLN A 7 16.70 -17.62 23.74
N ALA A 8 16.24 -18.79 24.15
CA ALA A 8 15.51 -19.71 23.28
C ALA A 8 14.12 -19.18 22.88
N ALA A 9 13.41 -18.50 23.80
CA ALA A 9 12.15 -17.82 23.50
C ALA A 9 12.36 -16.64 22.55
N ALA A 10 13.43 -15.86 22.71
CA ALA A 10 13.79 -14.78 21.80
C ALA A 10 14.16 -15.29 20.39
N GLN A 11 14.89 -16.40 20.28
CA GLN A 11 15.23 -17.01 18.98
C GLN A 11 14.01 -17.59 18.25
N HIS A 12 13.04 -18.17 18.98
CA HIS A 12 11.79 -18.63 18.38
C HIS A 12 10.90 -17.48 17.87
N LEU A 13 10.95 -16.30 18.53
CA LEU A 13 10.22 -15.11 18.09
C LEU A 13 10.87 -14.43 16.88
N ILE A 14 12.21 -14.41 16.81
CA ILE A 14 12.95 -13.93 15.62
C ILE A 14 12.56 -14.72 14.37
N HIS A 15 12.35 -16.03 14.51
CA HIS A 15 11.92 -16.89 13.40
C HIS A 15 10.45 -16.73 13.01
N ALA A 16 9.60 -16.19 13.89
CA ALA A 16 8.16 -16.01 13.67
C ALA A 16 7.78 -14.64 13.08
N ALA A 17 8.69 -13.66 13.10
CA ALA A 17 8.55 -12.37 12.41
C ALA A 17 8.89 -12.46 10.92
N HIS A 18 9.60 -13.51 10.53
CA HIS A 18 9.86 -13.85 9.13
C HIS A 18 8.86 -14.95 8.77
N GLY A 19 7.89 -14.67 7.90
CA GLY A 19 7.30 -15.78 7.14
C GLY A 19 8.46 -16.60 6.54
N PRO A 20 8.38 -17.94 6.47
CA PRO A 20 9.57 -18.73 6.14
C PRO A 20 10.10 -18.28 4.78
N GLU A 21 11.23 -17.56 4.77
CA GLU A 21 12.03 -17.37 3.57
C GLU A 21 12.62 -18.75 3.26
N THR A 22 11.85 -19.54 2.51
CA THR A 22 12.33 -20.79 1.94
C THR A 22 13.39 -20.45 0.91
N ALA A 23 14.29 -21.38 0.61
CA ALA A 23 15.30 -21.22 -0.44
C ALA A 23 14.70 -20.95 -1.85
N ASP A 24 13.37 -20.99 -1.99
CA ASP A 24 12.59 -20.78 -3.20
C ASP A 24 11.94 -19.38 -3.30
N VAL A 25 12.11 -18.49 -2.31
CA VAL A 25 11.59 -17.12 -2.42
C VAL A 25 12.38 -16.35 -3.50
N PRO A 26 11.71 -15.80 -4.54
CA PRO A 26 12.39 -15.00 -5.55
C PRO A 26 13.18 -13.86 -4.90
N ARG A 27 14.38 -13.55 -5.41
CA ARG A 27 15.23 -12.49 -4.85
C ARG A 27 14.45 -11.19 -4.69
N CYS A 28 13.64 -10.81 -5.69
CA CYS A 28 12.79 -9.62 -5.64
C CYS A 28 11.78 -9.59 -4.48
N ASN A 29 11.39 -10.73 -3.90
CA ASN A 29 10.44 -10.82 -2.78
C ASN A 29 11.11 -10.88 -1.40
N THR A 30 12.43 -11.00 -1.34
CA THR A 30 13.17 -11.02 -0.06
C THR A 30 13.05 -9.68 0.67
N LEU A 31 13.12 -9.71 2.00
CA LEU A 31 13.10 -8.49 2.81
C LEU A 31 14.24 -7.53 2.44
N ASP A 32 15.44 -8.06 2.18
CA ASP A 32 16.61 -7.26 1.84
C ASP A 32 16.46 -6.57 0.48
N ALA A 33 15.92 -7.26 -0.53
CA ALA A 33 15.65 -6.64 -1.83
C ALA A 33 14.60 -5.52 -1.71
N GLN A 34 13.53 -5.76 -0.95
CA GLN A 34 12.47 -4.75 -0.76
C GLN A 34 12.93 -3.56 0.08
N LYS A 35 13.79 -3.76 1.09
CA LYS A 35 14.46 -2.66 1.80
C LYS A 35 15.33 -1.84 0.88
N ARG A 36 16.07 -2.51 -0.02
CA ARG A 36 16.93 -1.83 -1.00
C ARG A 36 16.13 -1.00 -1.99
N LEU A 37 15.06 -1.54 -2.55
CA LEU A 37 14.14 -0.81 -3.43
C LEU A 37 13.53 0.39 -2.69
N ASN A 38 13.03 0.18 -1.48
CA ASN A 38 12.43 1.24 -0.66
C ASN A 38 13.41 2.38 -0.40
N ALA A 39 14.63 2.06 0.05
CA ALA A 39 15.67 3.05 0.30
C ALA A 39 16.04 3.84 -0.96
N PHE A 40 16.08 3.19 -2.12
CA PHE A 40 16.30 3.85 -3.40
C PHE A 40 15.16 4.81 -3.75
N TYR A 41 13.89 4.38 -3.66
CA TYR A 41 12.73 5.22 -3.97
C TYR A 41 12.59 6.42 -3.04
N LEU A 42 12.87 6.25 -1.74
CA LEU A 42 12.84 7.35 -0.78
C LEU A 42 13.90 8.43 -1.09
N ARG A 43 15.02 8.03 -1.69
CA ARG A 43 16.09 8.94 -2.15
C ARG A 43 15.75 9.60 -3.49
N GLU A 44 15.10 8.90 -4.41
CA GLU A 44 14.56 9.49 -5.65
C GLU A 44 13.55 10.62 -5.35
N LEU A 45 12.71 10.38 -4.34
CA LEU A 45 11.72 11.36 -3.86
C LEU A 45 12.29 12.29 -2.78
N ALA A 46 13.60 12.30 -2.52
CA ALA A 46 14.17 13.11 -1.45
C ALA A 46 13.79 14.60 -1.58
N PRO A 47 13.51 15.29 -0.47
CA PRO A 47 13.24 16.72 -0.53
C PRO A 47 14.45 17.46 -1.14
N PRO A 48 14.26 18.65 -1.76
CA PRO A 48 15.36 19.39 -2.37
C PRO A 48 16.52 19.71 -1.44
N SER A 49 16.28 19.78 -0.12
CA SER A 49 17.32 19.97 0.90
C SER A 49 18.25 18.77 1.10
N ALA A 50 17.89 17.59 0.56
CA ALA A 50 18.67 16.35 0.63
C ALA A 50 19.10 15.89 -0.77
N TYR A 51 19.33 16.84 -1.69
CA TYR A 51 19.69 16.59 -3.09
C TYR A 51 20.96 15.75 -3.26
N ASP A 52 21.86 15.80 -2.28
CA ASP A 52 23.10 15.02 -2.21
C ASP A 52 22.86 13.53 -1.97
N THR A 53 21.67 13.15 -1.51
CA THR A 53 21.25 11.77 -1.33
C THR A 53 20.61 11.17 -2.59
N ILE A 54 20.24 11.99 -3.58
CA ILE A 54 19.57 11.51 -4.80
C ILE A 54 20.43 10.43 -5.49
N PRO A 55 19.84 9.30 -5.93
CA PRO A 55 20.59 8.21 -6.52
C PRO A 55 21.38 8.62 -7.76
N GLN A 56 22.58 8.08 -7.87
CA GLN A 56 23.46 8.33 -9.01
C GLN A 56 23.19 7.32 -10.14
N PRO A 57 23.49 7.64 -11.41
CA PRO A 57 23.25 6.73 -12.53
C PRO A 57 23.83 5.31 -12.34
N SER A 58 24.96 5.17 -11.64
CA SER A 58 25.58 3.87 -11.35
C SER A 58 24.76 2.96 -10.44
N GLU A 59 23.78 3.50 -9.71
CA GLU A 59 22.92 2.73 -8.80
C GLU A 59 21.72 2.11 -9.54
N TYR A 60 21.36 2.62 -10.72
CA TYR A 60 20.14 2.27 -11.43
C TYR A 60 20.17 0.85 -12.01
N ASP A 61 21.30 0.38 -12.52
CA ASP A 61 21.37 -0.92 -13.22
C ASP A 61 20.86 -2.07 -12.36
N GLU A 62 21.28 -2.11 -11.09
CA GLU A 62 20.83 -3.16 -10.17
C GLU A 62 19.36 -2.99 -9.77
N ILE A 63 18.90 -1.75 -9.61
CA ILE A 63 17.51 -1.45 -9.24
C ILE A 63 16.57 -1.84 -10.37
N VAL A 64 16.88 -1.48 -11.62
CA VAL A 64 16.11 -1.87 -12.81
C VAL A 64 16.09 -3.39 -12.97
N ALA A 65 17.18 -4.08 -12.66
CA ALA A 65 17.21 -5.55 -12.68
C ALA A 65 16.24 -6.15 -11.65
N LEU A 66 16.24 -5.62 -10.41
CA LEU A 66 15.30 -6.03 -9.36
C LEU A 66 13.85 -5.71 -9.71
N GLU A 67 13.57 -4.52 -10.25
CA GLU A 67 12.24 -4.11 -10.71
C GLU A 67 11.72 -4.99 -11.85
N SER A 68 12.61 -5.36 -12.78
CA SER A 68 12.27 -6.23 -13.91
C SER A 68 11.96 -7.65 -13.44
N GLU A 69 12.78 -8.20 -12.55
CA GLU A 69 12.53 -9.49 -11.90
C GLU A 69 11.18 -9.48 -11.17
N TRP A 70 10.91 -8.41 -10.42
CA TRP A 70 9.67 -8.29 -9.65
C TRP A 70 8.45 -8.20 -10.56
N ASN A 71 8.48 -7.36 -11.61
CA ASN A 71 7.37 -7.27 -12.57
C ASN A 71 7.11 -8.62 -13.25
N LEU A 72 8.16 -9.32 -13.69
CA LEU A 72 8.00 -10.65 -14.30
C LEU A 72 7.40 -11.66 -13.30
N HIS A 73 7.81 -11.60 -12.04
CA HIS A 73 7.23 -12.44 -11.00
C HIS A 73 5.74 -12.15 -10.80
N GLU A 74 5.34 -10.88 -10.64
CA GLU A 74 3.93 -10.53 -10.43
C GLU A 74 3.09 -10.84 -11.68
N GLU A 75 3.61 -10.58 -12.89
CA GLU A 75 2.96 -10.94 -14.15
C GLU A 75 2.75 -12.45 -14.30
N SER A 76 3.69 -13.27 -13.82
CA SER A 76 3.58 -14.74 -13.88
C SER A 76 2.42 -15.31 -13.06
N ARG A 77 1.90 -14.52 -12.11
CA ARG A 77 0.79 -14.88 -11.21
C ARG A 77 -0.57 -14.45 -11.74
N LEU A 78 -0.61 -13.71 -12.86
CA LEU A 78 -1.86 -13.13 -13.37
C LEU A 78 -2.57 -14.10 -14.30
N ASP A 79 -3.88 -14.23 -14.11
CA ASP A 79 -4.76 -14.73 -15.17
C ASP A 79 -5.13 -13.55 -16.08
N LEU A 80 -4.63 -13.59 -17.31
CA LEU A 80 -4.90 -12.58 -18.35
C LEU A 80 -5.92 -13.09 -19.37
N SER A 81 -6.60 -14.20 -19.09
CA SER A 81 -7.73 -14.65 -19.88
C SER A 81 -8.95 -13.76 -19.60
N GLY A 82 -9.74 -13.49 -20.64
CA GLY A 82 -10.97 -12.71 -20.49
C GLY A 82 -10.78 -11.24 -20.09
N LEU A 83 -9.63 -10.64 -20.38
CA LEU A 83 -9.48 -9.18 -20.23
C LEU A 83 -10.46 -8.43 -21.15
N PRO A 84 -10.98 -7.28 -20.70
CA PRO A 84 -11.89 -6.46 -21.49
C PRO A 84 -11.22 -5.95 -22.77
N GLU A 85 -11.98 -5.83 -23.85
CA GLU A 85 -11.49 -5.37 -25.16
C GLU A 85 -11.81 -3.90 -25.44
N ASN A 86 -12.71 -3.31 -24.65
CA ASN A 86 -13.15 -1.92 -24.79
C ASN A 86 -13.52 -1.30 -23.43
N ALA A 87 -13.81 0.00 -23.41
CA ALA A 87 -14.07 0.75 -22.19
C ALA A 87 -15.35 0.29 -21.44
N GLU A 88 -16.41 -0.10 -22.16
CA GLU A 88 -17.65 -0.57 -21.52
C GLU A 88 -17.41 -1.89 -20.76
N GLN A 89 -16.72 -2.84 -21.40
CA GLN A 89 -16.32 -4.08 -20.75
C GLN A 89 -15.31 -3.85 -19.61
N LEU A 90 -14.43 -2.85 -19.74
CA LEU A 90 -13.48 -2.49 -18.68
C LEU A 90 -14.19 -2.04 -17.41
N GLU A 91 -15.26 -1.27 -17.54
CA GLU A 91 -16.04 -0.83 -16.38
C GLU A 91 -16.64 -2.03 -15.61
N GLU A 92 -17.32 -2.93 -16.33
CA GLU A 92 -17.93 -4.12 -15.73
C GLU A 92 -16.88 -5.03 -15.09
N TRP A 93 -15.76 -5.24 -15.81
CA TRP A 93 -14.63 -6.02 -15.32
C TRP A 93 -14.04 -5.43 -14.04
N TYR A 94 -13.82 -4.11 -14.00
CA TYR A 94 -13.26 -3.42 -12.84
C TYR A 94 -14.15 -3.57 -11.60
N TYR A 95 -15.46 -3.33 -11.73
CA TYR A 95 -16.36 -3.45 -10.58
C TYR A 95 -16.53 -4.90 -10.10
N THR A 96 -16.36 -5.88 -10.99
CA THR A 96 -16.27 -7.29 -10.62
C THR A 96 -15.00 -7.56 -9.81
N LEU A 97 -13.83 -7.11 -10.29
CA LEU A 97 -12.57 -7.23 -9.55
C LEU A 97 -12.65 -6.56 -8.18
N ARG A 98 -13.21 -5.35 -8.09
CA ARG A 98 -13.40 -4.62 -6.83
C ARG A 98 -14.25 -5.40 -5.82
N ARG A 99 -15.33 -6.05 -6.29
CA ARG A 99 -16.17 -6.91 -5.43
C ARG A 99 -15.39 -8.13 -4.93
N THR A 100 -14.69 -8.82 -5.83
CA THR A 100 -13.82 -9.96 -5.49
C THR A 100 -12.76 -9.55 -4.48
N ASN A 101 -12.13 -8.39 -4.67
CA ASN A 101 -11.17 -7.84 -3.74
C ASN A 101 -11.77 -7.66 -2.35
N ARG A 102 -12.92 -6.98 -2.26
CA ARG A 102 -13.62 -6.74 -1.00
C ARG A 102 -13.93 -8.04 -0.27
N GLU A 103 -14.39 -9.06 -0.99
CA GLU A 103 -14.68 -10.38 -0.42
C GLU A 103 -13.42 -11.05 0.12
N ALA A 104 -12.31 -11.01 -0.63
CA ALA A 104 -11.04 -11.61 -0.24
C ALA A 104 -10.47 -10.99 1.05
N VAL A 105 -10.54 -9.66 1.19
CA VAL A 105 -9.96 -8.95 2.35
C VAL A 105 -10.95 -8.79 3.52
N ALA A 106 -12.23 -9.10 3.33
CA ALA A 106 -13.27 -8.90 4.34
C ALA A 106 -13.00 -9.61 5.69
N PRO A 107 -12.47 -10.85 5.74
CA PRO A 107 -12.15 -11.49 7.01
C PRO A 107 -11.15 -10.69 7.85
N PHE A 108 -10.05 -10.23 7.24
CA PHE A 108 -9.02 -9.44 7.92
C PHE A 108 -9.59 -8.12 8.47
N PHE A 109 -10.33 -7.36 7.66
CA PHE A 109 -10.90 -6.09 8.12
C PHE A 109 -12.06 -6.27 9.11
N ARG A 110 -12.80 -7.38 9.07
CA ARG A 110 -13.77 -7.73 10.12
C ARG A 110 -13.06 -7.96 11.44
N PHE A 111 -11.98 -8.74 11.43
CA PHE A 111 -11.14 -8.99 12.59
C PHE A 111 -10.64 -7.67 13.20
N LEU A 112 -10.08 -6.75 12.40
CA LEU A 112 -9.65 -5.43 12.88
C LEU A 112 -10.79 -4.65 13.56
N ALA A 113 -11.97 -4.66 12.95
CA ALA A 113 -13.12 -3.92 13.46
C ALA A 113 -13.68 -4.49 14.77
N GLU A 114 -13.71 -5.82 14.91
CA GLU A 114 -14.55 -6.49 15.92
C GLU A 114 -13.75 -7.20 17.01
N GLU A 115 -12.54 -7.67 16.71
CA GLU A 115 -11.83 -8.63 17.54
C GLU A 115 -10.41 -8.18 17.92
N ALA A 116 -9.70 -7.49 17.03
CA ALA A 116 -8.30 -7.11 17.24
C ALA A 116 -8.07 -6.36 18.55
N SER A 117 -6.96 -6.62 19.23
CA SER A 117 -6.51 -5.84 20.39
C SER A 117 -6.00 -4.46 19.95
N LEU A 118 -5.82 -3.56 20.92
CA LEU A 118 -5.24 -2.24 20.64
C LEU A 118 -3.82 -2.35 20.09
N GLU A 119 -3.03 -3.31 20.58
CA GLU A 119 -1.67 -3.57 20.10
C GLU A 119 -1.66 -4.13 18.67
N GLN A 120 -2.62 -4.97 18.29
CA GLN A 120 -2.73 -5.46 16.91
C GLN A 120 -3.15 -4.34 15.95
N LEU A 121 -4.08 -3.47 16.38
CA LEU A 121 -4.42 -2.25 15.62
C LEU A 121 -3.20 -1.32 15.50
N ALA A 122 -2.46 -1.12 16.59
CA ALA A 122 -1.25 -0.31 16.61
C ALA A 122 -0.18 -0.87 15.67
N PHE A 123 0.02 -2.19 15.68
CA PHE A 123 0.91 -2.88 14.76
C PHE A 123 0.53 -2.59 13.32
N TYR A 124 -0.76 -2.71 12.97
CA TYR A 124 -1.21 -2.44 11.61
C TYR A 124 -0.97 -0.99 11.18
N VAL A 125 -1.29 -0.01 12.03
CA VAL A 125 -1.05 1.41 11.71
C VAL A 125 0.44 1.69 11.53
N CYS A 126 1.30 1.17 12.42
CA CYS A 126 2.75 1.33 12.27
C CYS A 126 3.31 0.57 11.05
N LEU A 127 2.63 -0.47 10.57
CA LEU A 127 3.00 -1.20 9.36
C LEU A 127 2.65 -0.39 8.10
N GLU A 128 1.45 0.19 8.04
CA GLU A 128 1.07 1.15 6.99
C GLU A 128 2.03 2.34 6.95
N ALA A 129 2.52 2.80 8.10
CA ALA A 129 3.43 3.94 8.16
C ALA A 129 4.80 3.73 7.51
N GLN A 130 5.19 2.49 7.24
CA GLN A 130 6.42 2.21 6.50
C GLN A 130 6.29 2.45 5.01
N VAL A 131 5.06 2.54 4.51
CA VAL A 131 4.76 2.54 3.07
C VAL A 131 4.01 3.79 2.61
N ASP A 132 3.36 4.50 3.53
CA ASP A 132 2.38 5.55 3.20
C ASP A 132 2.94 6.99 3.25
N GLY A 133 4.23 7.17 3.53
CA GLY A 133 4.79 8.51 3.82
C GLY A 133 4.92 9.48 2.63
N ARG A 134 4.55 9.07 1.41
CA ARG A 134 4.74 9.83 0.16
C ARG A 134 3.65 9.56 -0.88
N PHE A 135 2.42 9.31 -0.43
CA PHE A 135 1.32 9.06 -1.35
C PHE A 135 1.03 10.29 -2.23
N ASP A 136 1.15 11.50 -1.66
CA ASP A 136 1.01 12.75 -2.39
C ASP A 136 1.98 12.89 -3.59
N ASP A 137 3.26 12.54 -3.41
CA ASP A 137 4.25 12.48 -4.49
C ASP A 137 3.82 11.49 -5.60
N THR A 138 3.22 10.35 -5.23
CA THR A 138 2.73 9.33 -6.18
C THR A 138 1.59 9.90 -7.04
N ILE A 139 0.63 10.59 -6.42
CA ILE A 139 -0.46 11.26 -7.14
C ILE A 139 0.11 12.34 -8.08
N ALA A 140 1.03 13.18 -7.59
CA ALA A 140 1.65 14.22 -8.38
C ALA A 140 2.36 13.67 -9.63
N LEU A 141 3.15 12.60 -9.47
CA LEU A 141 3.84 11.93 -10.58
C LEU A 141 2.87 11.28 -11.58
N SER A 142 1.74 10.74 -11.10
CA SER A 142 0.72 10.16 -11.98
C SER A 142 0.08 11.20 -12.92
N GLN A 143 -0.02 12.45 -12.47
CA GLN A 143 -0.66 13.54 -13.21
C GLN A 143 0.15 14.03 -14.44
N ILE A 144 1.48 13.82 -14.44
CA ILE A 144 2.37 14.39 -15.45
C ILE A 144 1.98 13.92 -16.85
N GLY A 145 1.67 14.87 -17.74
CA GLY A 145 1.32 14.61 -19.15
C GLY A 145 -0.15 14.25 -19.39
N MET A 146 -0.99 14.15 -18.36
CA MET A 146 -2.44 14.00 -18.54
C MET A 146 -3.05 15.23 -19.22
N LEU A 147 -4.13 15.01 -19.97
CA LEU A 147 -4.85 16.05 -20.72
C LEU A 147 -6.33 16.09 -20.33
N GLY A 148 -6.94 17.26 -20.46
CA GLY A 148 -8.38 17.46 -20.26
C GLY A 148 -8.85 17.05 -18.86
N ASP A 149 -10.04 16.45 -18.80
CA ASP A 149 -10.70 16.09 -17.53
C ASP A 149 -9.93 15.04 -16.72
N MET A 150 -9.16 14.15 -17.37
CA MET A 150 -8.29 13.20 -16.66
C MET A 150 -7.31 13.93 -15.73
N LYS A 151 -6.74 15.04 -16.21
CA LYS A 151 -5.80 15.85 -15.44
C LYS A 151 -6.48 16.54 -14.26
N LEU A 152 -7.72 17.02 -14.46
CA LEU A 152 -8.50 17.67 -13.40
C LEU A 152 -8.88 16.68 -12.31
N ALA A 153 -9.31 15.46 -12.66
CA ALA A 153 -9.65 14.43 -11.69
C ALA A 153 -8.49 14.08 -10.76
N VAL A 154 -7.26 13.96 -11.30
CA VAL A 154 -6.06 13.69 -10.49
C VAL A 154 -5.61 14.93 -9.72
N ALA A 155 -5.78 16.14 -10.27
CA ALA A 155 -5.46 17.38 -9.58
C ALA A 155 -6.38 17.66 -8.39
N GLU A 156 -7.67 17.31 -8.49
CA GLU A 156 -8.63 17.39 -7.39
C GLU A 156 -8.20 16.48 -6.23
N ASN A 157 -7.88 15.21 -6.55
CA ASN A 157 -7.34 14.26 -5.58
C ASN A 157 -6.06 14.78 -4.92
N PHE A 158 -5.09 15.27 -5.71
CA PHE A 158 -3.88 15.87 -5.16
C PHE A 158 -4.17 17.06 -4.23
N TRP A 159 -5.14 17.90 -4.59
CA TRP A 159 -5.50 19.06 -3.79
C TRP A 159 -6.14 18.67 -2.45
N ASP A 160 -6.94 17.60 -2.43
CA ASP A 160 -7.45 17.00 -1.20
C ASP A 160 -6.31 16.44 -0.34
N GLU A 161 -5.33 15.72 -0.93
CA GLU A 161 -4.14 15.24 -0.22
C GLU A 161 -3.32 16.38 0.43
N MET A 162 -3.28 17.54 -0.24
CA MET A 162 -2.66 18.78 0.27
C MET A 162 -3.50 19.50 1.33
N GLY A 163 -4.56 18.88 1.84
CA GLY A 163 -5.43 19.47 2.86
C GLY A 163 -6.17 20.71 2.36
N LEU A 164 -6.46 20.78 1.06
CA LEU A 164 -7.04 21.96 0.40
C LEU A 164 -6.20 23.24 0.60
N GLY A 165 -4.88 23.09 0.78
CA GLY A 165 -3.94 24.19 1.00
C GLY A 165 -3.72 24.55 2.47
N GLU A 166 -4.44 23.90 3.41
CA GLU A 166 -4.24 24.07 4.84
C GLU A 166 -3.21 23.05 5.35
N LEU A 167 -2.08 23.54 5.87
CA LEU A 167 -0.95 22.69 6.27
C LEU A 167 -1.37 21.64 7.30
N GLU A 168 -2.14 22.03 8.33
CA GLU A 168 -2.60 21.10 9.36
C GLU A 168 -3.58 20.03 8.83
N GLY A 169 -4.18 20.28 7.66
CA GLY A 169 -5.07 19.38 6.95
C GLY A 169 -4.36 18.44 5.98
N MET A 170 -3.07 18.66 5.67
CA MET A 170 -2.31 17.79 4.77
C MET A 170 -2.30 16.35 5.29
N HIS A 171 -2.68 15.41 4.45
CA HIS A 171 -2.91 14.02 4.84
C HIS A 171 -1.66 13.35 5.41
N THR A 172 -0.51 13.57 4.77
CA THR A 172 0.80 13.08 5.23
C THR A 172 1.15 13.58 6.65
N LEU A 173 0.77 14.81 7.00
CA LEU A 173 0.97 15.36 8.35
C LEU A 173 -0.05 14.82 9.35
N LEU A 174 -1.30 14.59 8.94
CA LEU A 174 -2.32 13.95 9.79
C LEU A 174 -1.91 12.53 10.16
N PHE A 175 -1.45 11.75 9.19
CA PHE A 175 -1.01 10.38 9.44
C PHE A 175 0.28 10.32 10.28
N GLY A 176 1.23 11.23 10.03
CA GLY A 176 2.45 11.38 10.84
C GLY A 176 2.19 11.70 12.32
N LYS A 177 1.02 12.24 12.67
CA LYS A 177 0.59 12.44 14.08
C LYS A 177 0.01 11.16 14.71
N ALA A 178 -0.60 10.29 13.91
CA ALA A 178 -1.23 9.06 14.39
C ALA A 178 -0.19 8.00 14.78
N GLU A 179 0.84 7.83 13.94
CA GLU A 179 1.85 6.77 14.10
C GLU A 179 2.53 6.75 15.48
N PRO A 180 3.03 7.88 16.03
CA PRO A 180 3.68 7.89 17.35
C PRO A 180 2.73 7.47 18.49
N HIS A 181 1.44 7.82 18.38
CA HIS A 181 0.43 7.39 19.35
C HIS A 181 0.27 5.87 19.34
N PHE A 182 0.28 5.23 18.17
CA PHE A 182 0.15 3.78 18.09
C PHE A 182 1.45 3.07 18.48
N ARG A 183 2.62 3.61 18.11
CA ARG A 183 3.93 3.02 18.39
C ARG A 183 4.16 2.74 19.88
N GLN A 184 3.60 3.55 20.78
CA GLN A 184 3.75 3.35 22.23
C GLN A 184 3.18 2.00 22.72
N TYR A 185 2.18 1.45 22.02
CA TYR A 185 1.56 0.17 22.38
C TYR A 185 2.39 -1.05 21.94
N LEU A 186 3.47 -0.82 21.18
CA LEU A 186 4.31 -1.89 20.64
C LEU A 186 5.60 -2.13 21.43
N GLN A 187 5.88 -1.34 22.48
CA GLN A 187 7.15 -1.34 23.21
C GLN A 187 7.58 -2.71 23.78
N ARG A 188 6.63 -3.61 24.06
CA ARG A 188 6.90 -4.95 24.60
C ARG A 188 7.20 -6.01 23.55
N PHE A 189 6.98 -5.71 22.27
CA PHE A 189 7.24 -6.64 21.18
C PHE A 189 8.63 -6.39 20.59
N ASP A 190 9.20 -7.42 20.01
CA ASP A 190 10.46 -7.27 19.27
C ASP A 190 10.23 -6.33 18.06
N PRO A 191 11.09 -5.33 17.82
CA PRO A 191 10.93 -4.40 16.69
C PRO A 191 10.85 -5.09 15.32
N SER A 192 11.35 -6.32 15.19
CA SER A 192 11.26 -7.12 13.97
C SER A 192 9.83 -7.46 13.56
N ILE A 193 8.81 -7.36 14.43
CA ILE A 193 7.40 -7.56 14.00
C ILE A 193 7.03 -6.60 12.87
N LEU A 194 7.64 -5.41 12.83
CA LEU A 194 7.44 -4.40 11.80
C LEU A 194 8.28 -4.66 10.54
N SER A 195 9.23 -5.60 10.54
CA SER A 195 10.07 -5.91 9.38
C SER A 195 9.36 -6.88 8.44
N SER A 196 8.65 -6.34 7.44
CA SER A 196 7.88 -7.15 6.50
C SER A 196 8.17 -6.79 5.04
N ALA A 197 8.64 -7.78 4.27
CA ALA A 197 8.82 -7.62 2.82
C ALA A 197 7.48 -7.32 2.14
N LEU A 198 6.40 -7.95 2.62
CA LEU A 198 5.05 -7.78 2.09
C LEU A 198 4.51 -6.37 2.33
N ALA A 199 4.80 -5.79 3.50
CA ALA A 199 4.47 -4.39 3.77
C ALA A 199 5.24 -3.49 2.79
N LEU A 200 6.57 -3.61 2.73
CA LEU A 200 7.39 -2.81 1.82
C LEU A 200 6.93 -2.93 0.35
N LYS A 201 6.59 -4.15 -0.12
CA LYS A 201 6.02 -4.38 -1.46
C LYS A 201 4.77 -3.54 -1.72
N ASN A 202 3.88 -3.39 -0.73
CA ASN A 202 2.63 -2.65 -0.87
C ASN A 202 2.86 -1.17 -1.24
N GLY A 203 3.87 -0.52 -0.65
CA GLY A 203 4.26 0.86 -1.00
C GLY A 203 5.25 0.96 -2.17
N ASN A 204 6.22 0.06 -2.21
CA ASN A 204 7.25 0.02 -3.24
C ASN A 204 6.67 -0.16 -4.65
N LEU A 205 5.55 -0.88 -4.78
CA LEU A 205 4.85 -1.05 -6.07
C LEU A 205 4.40 0.29 -6.65
N LEU A 206 3.77 1.13 -5.82
CA LEU A 206 3.31 2.47 -6.20
C LEU A 206 4.51 3.36 -6.56
N SER A 207 5.54 3.34 -5.72
CA SER A 207 6.77 4.12 -5.94
C SER A 207 7.46 3.72 -7.25
N MET A 208 7.60 2.42 -7.51
CA MET A 208 8.17 1.90 -8.76
C MET A 208 7.37 2.41 -9.96
N TYR A 209 6.05 2.24 -9.96
CA TYR A 209 5.21 2.62 -11.10
C TYR A 209 5.12 4.13 -11.31
N ALA A 210 5.22 4.94 -10.24
CA ALA A 210 5.29 6.39 -10.33
C ALA A 210 6.64 6.89 -10.87
N LEU A 211 7.76 6.35 -10.38
CA LEU A 211 9.11 6.76 -10.77
C LEU A 211 9.51 6.24 -12.16
N ARG A 212 8.95 5.11 -12.58
CA ARG A 212 9.20 4.53 -13.91
C ARG A 212 8.07 4.89 -14.86
N ARG A 213 8.22 6.02 -15.54
CA ARG A 213 7.16 6.62 -16.37
C ARG A 213 6.59 5.71 -17.47
N TRP A 214 7.31 4.67 -17.87
CA TRP A 214 6.81 3.64 -18.79
C TRP A 214 5.73 2.73 -18.18
N TYR A 215 5.62 2.64 -16.85
CA TYR A 215 4.55 1.93 -16.13
C TYR A 215 3.35 2.80 -15.78
N VAL A 216 3.26 4.04 -16.29
CA VAL A 216 2.16 4.97 -15.98
C VAL A 216 0.77 4.36 -16.13
N VAL A 217 0.52 3.52 -17.13
CA VAL A 217 -0.81 2.94 -17.36
C VAL A 217 -1.14 1.91 -16.28
N ARG A 218 -0.13 1.13 -15.85
CA ARG A 218 -0.26 0.21 -14.71
C ARG A 218 -0.44 0.98 -13.42
N LEU A 219 0.28 2.08 -13.22
CA LEU A 219 0.10 2.97 -12.08
C LEU A 219 -1.35 3.41 -11.94
N LEU A 220 -2.00 3.83 -13.03
CA LEU A 220 -3.39 4.28 -12.99
C LEU A 220 -4.34 3.15 -12.57
N GLY A 221 -4.15 1.92 -13.05
CA GLY A 221 -4.91 0.76 -12.57
C GLY A 221 -4.68 0.49 -11.07
N THR A 222 -3.41 0.47 -10.65
CA THR A 222 -3.00 0.27 -9.26
C THR A 222 -3.58 1.34 -8.32
N LEU A 223 -3.46 2.62 -8.67
CA LEU A 223 -4.03 3.74 -7.91
C LEU A 223 -5.55 3.67 -7.83
N THR A 224 -6.21 3.34 -8.94
CA THR A 224 -7.67 3.26 -8.96
C THR A 224 -8.21 2.18 -8.03
N LEU A 225 -7.59 0.99 -8.01
CA LEU A 225 -7.99 -0.06 -7.06
C LEU A 225 -7.64 0.31 -5.61
N LEU A 226 -6.49 0.97 -5.38
CA LEU A 226 -6.13 1.49 -4.06
C LEU A 226 -7.23 2.44 -3.57
N GLU A 227 -7.46 3.54 -4.25
CA GLU A 227 -8.37 4.62 -3.85
C GLU A 227 -9.79 4.11 -3.60
N ASP A 228 -10.34 3.32 -4.51
CA ASP A 228 -11.73 2.83 -4.40
C ASP A 228 -11.93 1.82 -3.24
N THR A 229 -10.85 1.24 -2.71
CA THR A 229 -10.95 0.28 -1.60
C THR A 229 -10.63 0.92 -0.24
N VAL A 230 -9.97 2.08 -0.16
CA VAL A 230 -9.65 2.77 1.11
C VAL A 230 -10.89 3.02 1.98
N PRO A 231 -12.03 3.54 1.47
CA PRO A 231 -13.18 3.86 2.33
C PRO A 231 -13.69 2.65 3.13
N TYR A 232 -13.72 1.48 2.48
CA TYR A 232 -14.11 0.24 3.15
C TYR A 232 -13.10 -0.13 4.24
N ARG A 233 -11.81 -0.16 3.90
CA ARG A 233 -10.71 -0.55 4.79
C ARG A 233 -10.67 0.33 6.04
N PHE A 234 -10.69 1.64 5.84
CA PHE A 234 -10.60 2.60 6.94
C PHE A 234 -11.87 2.67 7.77
N SER A 235 -13.06 2.47 7.19
CA SER A 235 -14.29 2.37 7.99
C SER A 235 -14.23 1.24 9.03
N LYS A 236 -13.55 0.14 8.68
CA LYS A 236 -13.35 -1.02 9.57
C LYS A 236 -12.29 -0.74 10.63
N MET A 237 -11.18 -0.11 10.25
CA MET A 237 -10.17 0.36 11.21
C MET A 237 -10.74 1.34 12.22
N VAL A 238 -11.46 2.38 11.76
CA VAL A 238 -12.11 3.38 12.62
C VAL A 238 -13.08 2.72 13.60
N LYS A 239 -13.86 1.71 13.16
CA LYS A 239 -14.73 0.94 14.07
C LYS A 239 -13.91 0.24 15.17
N GLY A 240 -12.79 -0.40 14.80
CA GLY A 240 -11.89 -1.07 15.75
C GLY A 240 -11.22 -0.09 16.72
N MET A 241 -10.71 1.02 16.22
CA MET A 241 -10.06 2.06 17.02
C MET A 241 -11.03 2.71 18.02
N ARG A 242 -12.27 3.00 17.61
CA ARG A 242 -13.32 3.52 18.50
C ARG A 242 -13.73 2.53 19.59
N ARG A 243 -13.75 1.23 19.29
CA ARG A 243 -13.99 0.17 20.30
C ARG A 243 -12.95 0.21 21.42
N HIS A 244 -11.70 0.57 21.10
CA HIS A 244 -10.62 0.77 22.06
C HIS A 244 -10.48 2.20 22.57
N GLN A 245 -11.45 3.08 22.29
CA GLN A 245 -11.47 4.46 22.76
C GLN A 245 -10.22 5.27 22.36
N VAL A 246 -9.64 4.98 21.19
CA VAL A 246 -8.56 5.81 20.62
C VAL A 246 -9.11 7.23 20.38
N PRO A 247 -8.39 8.30 20.76
CA PRO A 247 -8.88 9.66 20.58
C PRO A 247 -9.18 10.01 19.11
N GLU A 248 -10.23 10.81 18.85
CA GLU A 248 -10.66 11.12 17.48
C GLU A 248 -9.59 11.93 16.71
N GLU A 249 -8.83 12.78 17.40
CA GLU A 249 -7.72 13.53 16.82
C GLU A 249 -6.58 12.64 16.32
N VAL A 250 -6.41 11.45 16.91
CA VAL A 250 -5.41 10.46 16.48
C VAL A 250 -5.87 9.72 15.24
N ILE A 251 -7.17 9.48 15.10
CA ILE A 251 -7.75 8.72 13.96
C ILE A 251 -8.32 9.62 12.87
N ALA A 252 -8.11 10.94 12.96
CA ALA A 252 -8.65 11.93 12.03
C ALA A 252 -8.32 11.61 10.56
N TYR A 253 -7.08 11.21 10.28
CA TYR A 253 -6.67 10.72 8.95
C TYR A 253 -7.56 9.59 8.45
N HIS A 254 -7.74 8.53 9.26
CA HIS A 254 -8.54 7.38 8.88
C HIS A 254 -10.02 7.74 8.70
N VAL A 255 -10.57 8.60 9.56
CA VAL A 255 -11.96 9.06 9.47
C VAL A 255 -12.20 9.85 8.19
N LEU A 256 -11.26 10.72 7.81
CA LEU A 256 -11.34 11.57 6.62
C LEU A 256 -11.53 10.74 5.34
N HIS A 257 -10.65 9.79 5.12
CA HIS A 257 -10.61 8.88 3.97
C HIS A 257 -11.78 7.87 3.94
N THR A 258 -12.61 7.75 5.00
CA THR A 258 -13.87 6.99 4.90
C THR A 258 -14.91 7.63 3.96
N LYS A 259 -14.74 8.92 3.63
CA LYS A 259 -15.69 9.68 2.82
C LYS A 259 -15.08 10.20 1.52
N ILE A 260 -13.89 10.82 1.58
CA ILE A 260 -13.33 11.53 0.42
C ILE A 260 -13.00 10.55 -0.70
N ASP A 261 -12.39 9.41 -0.39
CA ASP A 261 -11.91 8.49 -1.43
C ASP A 261 -13.03 7.73 -2.16
N VAL A 262 -14.26 7.79 -1.64
CA VAL A 262 -15.45 7.34 -2.41
C VAL A 262 -15.56 8.15 -3.71
N VAL A 263 -15.24 9.45 -3.65
CA VAL A 263 -15.23 10.34 -4.81
C VAL A 263 -13.99 10.08 -5.67
N HIS A 264 -12.82 9.91 -5.06
CA HIS A 264 -11.57 9.67 -5.77
C HIS A 264 -11.58 8.37 -6.57
N GLY A 265 -11.91 7.24 -5.93
CA GLY A 265 -11.99 5.94 -6.59
C GLY A 265 -12.95 5.97 -7.79
N ASN A 266 -14.15 6.53 -7.61
CA ASN A 266 -15.10 6.68 -8.69
C ASN A 266 -14.60 7.62 -9.80
N SER A 267 -13.93 8.72 -9.44
CA SER A 267 -13.36 9.67 -10.41
C SER A 267 -12.24 9.05 -11.22
N LEU A 268 -11.35 8.26 -10.60
CA LEU A 268 -10.30 7.54 -11.31
C LEU A 268 -10.88 6.54 -12.32
N VAL A 269 -11.92 5.79 -11.96
CA VAL A 269 -12.62 4.92 -12.92
C VAL A 269 -13.23 5.76 -14.05
N LYS A 270 -14.15 6.67 -13.71
CA LYS A 270 -15.05 7.33 -14.67
C LYS A 270 -14.38 8.42 -15.51
N ARG A 271 -13.45 9.16 -14.91
CA ARG A 271 -12.81 10.34 -15.51
C ARG A 271 -11.38 10.07 -15.96
N VAL A 272 -10.76 8.95 -15.54
CA VAL A 272 -9.38 8.60 -15.96
C VAL A 272 -9.33 7.30 -16.76
N LEU A 273 -9.68 6.16 -16.17
CA LEU A 273 -9.52 4.85 -16.82
C LEU A 273 -10.40 4.69 -18.06
N LEU A 274 -11.70 4.99 -17.96
CA LEU A 274 -12.63 4.82 -19.09
C LEU A 274 -12.33 5.78 -20.25
N PRO A 275 -12.03 7.07 -20.03
CA PRO A 275 -11.59 7.96 -21.10
C PRO A 275 -10.26 7.51 -21.74
N LEU A 276 -9.29 7.07 -20.93
CA LEU A 276 -8.02 6.54 -21.45
C LEU A 276 -8.25 5.29 -22.32
N ALA A 277 -9.04 4.34 -21.85
CA ALA A 277 -9.41 3.13 -22.58
C ALA A 277 -10.18 3.44 -23.88
N THR A 278 -11.01 4.49 -23.88
CA THR A 278 -11.75 4.94 -25.07
C THR A 278 -10.81 5.56 -26.10
N GLN A 279 -9.87 6.40 -25.66
CA GLN A 279 -8.91 7.07 -26.54
C GLN A 279 -7.85 6.12 -27.09
N ASN A 280 -7.42 5.15 -26.27
CA ASN A 280 -6.43 4.15 -26.63
C ASN A 280 -6.78 2.78 -26.04
N PRO A 281 -7.54 1.95 -26.78
CA PRO A 281 -7.91 0.61 -26.31
C PRO A 281 -6.71 -0.31 -25.99
N ALA A 282 -5.53 -0.06 -26.57
CA ALA A 282 -4.33 -0.85 -26.25
C ALA A 282 -3.87 -0.65 -24.78
N ALA A 283 -4.24 0.47 -24.15
CA ALA A 283 -3.93 0.74 -22.73
C ALA A 283 -4.70 -0.17 -21.77
N ILE A 284 -5.84 -0.74 -22.20
CA ILE A 284 -6.73 -1.55 -21.35
C ILE A 284 -5.97 -2.71 -20.70
N ARG A 285 -5.09 -3.37 -21.47
CA ARG A 285 -4.29 -4.49 -20.96
C ARG A 285 -3.43 -4.08 -19.76
N ASP A 286 -2.71 -2.96 -19.87
CA ASP A 286 -1.85 -2.49 -18.78
C ASP A 286 -2.64 -1.92 -17.60
N ILE A 287 -3.82 -1.32 -17.83
CA ILE A 287 -4.74 -0.93 -16.76
C ILE A 287 -5.11 -2.17 -15.94
N CYS A 288 -5.55 -3.24 -16.62
CA CYS A 288 -5.94 -4.48 -15.96
C CYS A 288 -4.77 -5.15 -15.21
N ILE A 289 -3.58 -5.17 -15.81
CA ILE A 289 -2.36 -5.68 -15.16
C ILE A 289 -2.07 -4.90 -13.87
N GLY A 290 -2.12 -3.56 -13.92
CA GLY A 290 -1.93 -2.72 -12.74
C GLY A 290 -2.93 -3.00 -11.62
N CYS A 291 -4.21 -3.17 -11.95
CA CYS A 291 -5.25 -3.55 -11.00
C CYS A 291 -5.02 -4.95 -10.40
N LEU A 292 -4.69 -5.94 -11.22
CA LEU A 292 -4.51 -7.33 -10.77
C LEU A 292 -3.25 -7.50 -9.91
N ILE A 293 -2.14 -6.85 -10.27
CA ILE A 293 -0.92 -6.86 -9.46
C ILE A 293 -1.20 -6.21 -8.11
N ARG A 294 -1.89 -5.06 -8.09
CA ARG A 294 -2.31 -4.40 -6.85
C ARG A 294 -3.13 -5.33 -5.97
N PHE A 295 -4.12 -6.01 -6.56
CA PHE A 295 -4.97 -6.97 -5.86
C PHE A 295 -4.16 -8.09 -5.21
N ASN A 296 -3.20 -8.69 -5.94
CA ASN A 296 -2.37 -9.76 -5.40
C ASN A 296 -1.42 -9.26 -4.29
N VAL A 297 -0.75 -8.12 -4.50
CA VAL A 297 0.19 -7.55 -3.53
C VAL A 297 -0.50 -7.18 -2.22
N GLU A 298 -1.66 -6.54 -2.27
CA GLU A 298 -2.38 -6.17 -1.04
C GLU A 298 -2.98 -7.39 -0.33
N LYS A 299 -3.42 -8.41 -1.07
CA LYS A 299 -3.89 -9.67 -0.48
C LYS A 299 -2.76 -10.38 0.28
N ASP A 300 -1.60 -10.54 -0.36
CA ASP A 300 -0.43 -11.14 0.29
C ASP A 300 -0.04 -10.33 1.54
N TYR A 301 -0.09 -9.00 1.44
CA TYR A 301 0.17 -8.10 2.56
C TYR A 301 -0.79 -8.31 3.75
N TYR A 302 -2.10 -8.36 3.52
CA TYR A 302 -3.08 -8.57 4.59
C TYR A 302 -2.99 -9.97 5.21
N GLU A 303 -2.72 -11.00 4.40
CA GLU A 303 -2.47 -12.36 4.88
C GLU A 303 -1.24 -12.40 5.80
N GLY A 304 -0.13 -11.78 5.37
CA GLY A 304 1.09 -11.68 6.16
C GLY A 304 0.91 -10.89 7.47
N ALA A 305 0.23 -9.73 7.40
CA ALA A 305 -0.09 -8.94 8.59
C ALA A 305 -0.98 -9.73 9.57
N GLY A 306 -1.96 -10.47 9.06
CA GLY A 306 -2.83 -11.34 9.84
C GLY A 306 -2.05 -12.43 10.60
N GLN A 307 -1.05 -13.05 9.94
CA GLN A 307 -0.21 -14.06 10.58
C GLN A 307 0.62 -13.50 11.74
N VAL A 308 1.20 -12.30 11.58
CA VAL A 308 1.93 -11.63 12.66
C VAL A 308 0.99 -11.29 13.81
N MET A 309 -0.20 -10.77 13.51
CA MET A 309 -1.21 -10.47 14.52
C MET A 309 -1.65 -11.72 15.29
N GLU A 310 -1.81 -12.87 14.64
CA GLU A 310 -2.13 -14.12 15.33
C GLU A 310 -1.04 -14.52 16.33
N ASN A 311 0.23 -14.41 15.92
CA ASN A 311 1.38 -14.67 16.79
C ASN A 311 1.42 -13.69 17.97
N MET A 312 1.10 -12.41 17.74
CA MET A 312 0.95 -11.43 18.82
C MET A 312 -0.13 -11.88 19.81
N ARG A 313 -1.29 -12.34 19.34
CA ARG A 313 -2.37 -12.81 20.23
C ARG A 313 -1.92 -13.96 21.13
N GLN A 314 -1.20 -14.93 20.58
CA GLN A 314 -0.68 -16.09 21.33
C GLN A 314 0.32 -15.67 22.40
N SER A 315 1.12 -14.62 22.16
CA SER A 315 2.06 -14.10 23.15
C SER A 315 1.40 -13.31 24.31
N LEU A 316 0.12 -12.97 24.18
CA LEU A 316 -0.66 -12.24 25.19
C LEU A 316 -1.46 -13.16 26.12
N GLN A 317 -1.54 -14.46 25.80
CA GLN A 317 -2.21 -15.49 26.59
C GLN A 317 -1.21 -16.19 27.51
#